data_AF-A0A534SSW7-F1
#
_entry.id   AF-A0A534SSW7-F1
#
_cell.length_a   1.000
_cell.length_b   1.000
_cell.length_c   1.000
_cell.angle_alpha   90.00
_cell.angle_beta   90.00
_cell.angle_gamma   90.00
#
_symmetry.space_group_name_H-M   'P 1'
#
loop_
_entity.id
_entity.type
_entity.pdbx_description
1 polymer ?
#
loop_
_entity_poly.entity_id
_entity_poly.type
_entity_poly.pdbx_seq_one_letter_code
_entity_poly.pdbx_strand_id
1 'polypeptide(L)'
;MRQKGAPVNGRIFKDAGILSYWYLAVPSNSAHPNAASLLSAFLVTKEGQDILWKTEKTGSHLVEGTNMFKFVKDQERQGVKFYANPVSDVVKNHENQSRVRQKFQDILAGK
;
A
#
# COMPACT_ATOMS: atom_id res chain seq x y z
N MET A 1 8.73 12.60 5.23
CA MET A 1 9.71 13.33 4.40
C MET A 1 10.16 14.61 5.10
N ARG A 2 9.33 15.67 5.16
CA ARG A 2 9.68 16.90 5.91
C ARG A 2 9.98 16.72 7.40
N GLN A 3 9.24 15.84 8.09
CA GLN A 3 9.52 15.50 9.50
C GLN A 3 10.89 14.83 9.71
N LYS A 4 11.51 14.29 8.64
CA LYS A 4 12.87 13.73 8.64
C LYS A 4 13.88 14.68 7.98
N GLY A 5 13.54 15.97 7.79
CA GLY A 5 14.43 16.98 7.21
C GLY A 5 14.46 17.06 5.67
N ALA A 6 13.60 16.32 4.95
CA ALA A 6 13.59 16.41 3.49
C ALA A 6 13.11 17.79 3.00
N PRO A 7 13.73 18.38 1.96
CA PRO A 7 13.44 19.74 1.49
C PRO A 7 12.06 19.85 0.81
N VAL A 8 11.54 18.74 0.29
CA VAL A 8 10.27 18.68 -0.44
C VAL A 8 9.27 17.75 0.25
N ASN A 9 7.98 18.00 0.00
CA ASN A 9 6.90 17.13 0.45
C ASN A 9 6.25 16.44 -0.74
N GLY A 10 5.70 15.24 -0.50
CA GLY A 10 4.86 14.56 -1.48
C GLY A 10 3.49 15.23 -1.57
N ARG A 11 2.88 15.19 -2.75
CA ARG A 11 1.47 15.57 -2.98
C ARG A 11 0.78 14.44 -3.73
N ILE A 12 -0.43 14.11 -3.32
CA ILE A 12 -1.29 13.19 -4.08
C ILE A 12 -2.03 14.01 -5.13
N PHE A 13 -1.92 13.59 -6.39
CA PHE A 13 -2.65 14.21 -7.49
C PHE A 13 -4.11 13.74 -7.48
N LYS A 14 -5.04 14.62 -7.86
CA LYS A 14 -6.48 14.35 -7.76
C LYS A 14 -6.94 13.16 -8.61
N ASP A 15 -6.25 12.91 -9.71
CA ASP A 15 -6.54 11.91 -10.73
C ASP A 15 -5.57 10.72 -10.73
N ALA A 16 -4.55 10.73 -9.86
CA ALA A 16 -3.52 9.70 -9.80
C ALA A 16 -3.26 9.19 -8.37
N GLY A 17 -4.29 9.18 -7.52
CA GLY A 17 -4.22 8.49 -6.23
C GLY A 17 -4.18 6.98 -6.44
N ILE A 18 -3.18 6.28 -5.89
CA ILE A 18 -3.10 4.82 -5.96
C ILE A 18 -3.12 4.24 -4.55
N LEU A 19 -3.97 3.24 -4.33
CA LEU A 19 -3.98 2.44 -3.11
C LEU A 19 -3.36 1.07 -3.42
N SER A 20 -2.16 0.87 -2.92
CA SER A 20 -1.45 -0.42 -2.99
C SER A 20 -1.61 -1.16 -1.67
N TYR A 21 -1.87 -2.47 -1.77
CA TYR A 21 -2.17 -3.31 -0.61
C TYR A 21 -1.01 -4.25 -0.31
N TRP A 22 -0.64 -4.31 0.97
CA TRP A 22 0.21 -5.37 1.51
C TRP A 22 -0.67 -6.50 2.02
N TYR A 23 -0.39 -7.72 1.57
CA TYR A 23 -1.15 -8.91 1.94
C TYR A 23 -0.38 -9.71 2.97
N LEU A 24 -1.09 -10.18 3.99
CA LEU A 24 -0.56 -11.05 5.03
C LEU A 24 -1.08 -12.47 4.77
N ALA A 25 -0.19 -13.45 4.76
CA ALA A 25 -0.54 -14.85 4.57
C ALA A 25 0.31 -15.72 5.50
N VAL A 26 -0.31 -16.77 6.04
CA VAL A 26 0.39 -17.81 6.81
C VAL A 26 0.64 -18.99 5.88
N PRO A 27 1.91 -19.36 5.61
CA PRO A 27 2.21 -20.54 4.80
C PRO A 27 1.62 -21.82 5.43
N SER A 28 1.08 -22.72 4.59
CA SER A 28 0.48 -23.97 5.04
C SER A 28 1.47 -24.91 5.73
N ASN A 29 2.76 -24.77 5.46
CA ASN A 29 3.86 -25.51 6.07
C ASN A 29 4.60 -24.73 7.17
N SER A 30 3.98 -23.70 7.74
CA SER A 30 4.58 -22.92 8.83
C SER A 30 4.93 -23.81 10.02
N ALA A 31 6.15 -23.67 10.55
CA ALA A 31 6.56 -24.36 11.78
C ALA A 31 5.76 -23.90 13.01
N HIS A 32 5.21 -22.68 12.96
CA HIS A 32 4.46 -22.06 14.06
C HIS A 32 3.18 -21.37 13.54
N PRO A 33 2.19 -22.12 13.04
CA PRO A 33 1.02 -21.55 12.37
C PRO A 33 0.18 -20.67 13.30
N ASN A 34 0.03 -21.05 14.57
CA ASN A 34 -0.73 -20.27 15.55
C ASN A 34 -0.10 -18.91 15.83
N ALA A 35 1.23 -18.86 16.00
CA ALA A 35 1.95 -17.62 16.24
C ALA A 35 1.92 -16.70 15.00
N ALA A 36 2.10 -17.27 13.80
CA ALA A 36 2.01 -16.52 12.55
C ALA A 36 0.61 -15.95 12.31
N SER A 37 -0.44 -16.71 12.63
CA SER A 37 -1.84 -16.25 12.56
C SER A 37 -2.09 -15.13 13.57
N LEU A 38 -1.61 -15.26 14.80
CA LEU A 38 -1.73 -14.22 15.82
C LEU A 38 -1.05 -12.92 15.38
N LEU A 39 0.17 -13.00 14.85
CA LEU A 39 0.88 -11.83 14.32
C LEU A 39 0.11 -11.19 13.16
N SER A 40 -0.40 -12.00 12.22
CA SER A 40 -1.16 -11.48 11.08
C SER A 40 -2.44 -10.77 11.52
N ALA A 41 -3.15 -11.33 12.50
CA ALA A 41 -4.34 -10.72 13.10
C ALA A 41 -3.98 -9.43 13.85
N PHE A 42 -2.88 -9.43 14.61
CA PHE A 42 -2.41 -8.24 15.32
C PHE A 42 -2.07 -7.08 14.37
N LEU A 43 -1.39 -7.37 13.26
CA LEU A 43 -1.00 -6.34 12.29
C LEU A 43 -2.20 -5.61 11.66
N VAL A 44 -3.40 -6.20 11.66
CA VAL A 44 -4.62 -5.56 11.14
C VAL A 44 -5.48 -4.89 12.21
N THR A 45 -5.08 -4.91 13.49
CA THR A 45 -5.73 -4.11 14.53
C THR A 45 -5.26 -2.66 14.49
N LYS A 46 -5.98 -1.77 15.18
CA LYS A 46 -5.58 -0.37 15.31
C LYS A 46 -4.18 -0.23 15.92
N GLU A 47 -3.87 -1.01 16.96
CA GLU A 47 -2.59 -0.98 17.66
C GLU A 47 -1.45 -1.42 16.74
N GLY A 48 -1.63 -2.52 15.99
CA GLY A 48 -0.65 -2.97 15.00
C GLY A 48 -0.41 -1.91 13.91
N GLN A 49 -1.49 -1.28 13.43
CA GLN A 49 -1.40 -0.20 12.44
C GLN A 49 -0.72 1.06 12.99
N ASP A 50 -0.93 1.41 14.26
CA ASP A 50 -0.27 2.54 14.89
C ASP A 50 1.25 2.31 15.04
N ILE A 51 1.67 1.07 15.29
CA ILE A 51 3.09 0.67 15.25
C ILE A 51 3.66 0.86 13.84
N LEU A 52 2.98 0.33 12.80
CA LEU A 52 3.41 0.49 11.40
C LEU A 52 3.52 1.96 10.99
N TRP A 53 2.60 2.81 11.45
CA TRP A 53 2.65 4.24 11.18
C TRP A 53 3.83 4.94 11.88
N LYS A 54 4.16 4.50 13.09
CA LYS A 54 5.28 5.06 13.85
C LYS A 54 6.61 4.78 13.17
N THR A 55 6.81 3.55 12.67
CA THR A 55 8.08 3.10 12.09
C THR A 55 8.20 3.45 10.61
N GLU A 56 7.20 3.08 9.81
CA GLU A 56 7.26 3.10 8.34
C GLU A 56 6.39 4.19 7.71
N LYS A 57 5.59 4.91 8.51
CA LYS A 57 4.57 5.86 7.99
C LYS A 57 3.64 5.20 6.97
N THR A 58 3.38 3.91 7.17
CA THR A 58 2.48 3.10 6.36
C THR A 58 1.35 2.53 7.21
N GLY A 59 0.35 1.99 6.56
CA GLY A 59 -0.77 1.31 7.18
C GLY A 59 -1.89 1.06 6.19
N SER A 60 -2.95 0.41 6.65
CA SER A 60 -4.16 0.15 5.87
C SER A 60 -5.19 1.24 6.13
N HIS A 61 -5.70 1.85 5.06
CA HIS A 61 -6.84 2.76 5.14
C HIS A 61 -8.16 2.03 5.42
N LEU A 62 -8.18 0.70 5.39
CA LEU A 62 -9.39 -0.10 5.67
C LEU A 62 -9.63 -0.29 7.17
N VAL A 63 -8.63 0.00 8.01
CA VAL A 63 -8.75 -0.11 9.47
C VAL A 63 -9.17 1.26 10.02
N GLU A 64 -10.42 1.36 10.45
CA GLU A 64 -11.00 2.61 10.94
C GLU A 64 -10.22 3.21 12.11
N GLY A 65 -10.21 4.55 12.21
CA GLY A 65 -9.55 5.26 13.30
C GLY A 65 -8.02 5.32 13.24
N THR A 66 -7.40 4.63 12.28
CA THR A 66 -5.95 4.71 12.03
C THR A 66 -5.54 6.01 11.32
N ASN A 67 -4.24 6.31 11.35
CA ASN A 67 -3.69 7.46 10.63
C ASN A 67 -3.90 7.36 9.12
N MET A 68 -3.76 6.17 8.54
CA MET A 68 -3.95 5.97 7.10
C MET A 68 -5.42 6.11 6.70
N PHE A 69 -6.36 5.60 7.51
CA PHE A 69 -7.80 5.81 7.30
C PHE A 69 -8.14 7.30 7.22
N LYS A 70 -7.68 8.09 8.20
CA LYS A 70 -7.89 9.55 8.23
C LYS A 70 -7.25 10.23 7.02
N PHE A 71 -6.00 9.88 6.71
CA PHE A 71 -5.28 10.43 5.56
C PHE A 71 -6.04 10.22 4.24
N VAL A 72 -6.45 8.99 3.94
CA VAL A 72 -7.19 8.69 2.70
C VAL A 72 -8.53 9.42 2.66
N LYS A 73 -9.29 9.43 3.77
CA LYS A 73 -10.57 10.17 3.85
C LYS A 73 -10.39 11.67 3.62
N ASP A 74 -9.32 12.27 4.14
CA ASP A 74 -9.04 13.69 3.92
C ASP A 74 -8.65 13.98 2.46
N GLN A 75 -7.91 13.09 1.81
CA GLN A 75 -7.61 13.21 0.38
C GLN A 75 -8.88 13.07 -0.48
N GLU A 76 -9.75 12.11 -0.17
CA GLU A 76 -11.05 11.93 -0.85
C GLU A 76 -11.91 13.19 -0.75
N ARG A 77 -12.00 13.82 0.44
CA ARG A 77 -12.72 15.08 0.65
C ARG A 77 -12.15 16.24 -0.18
N GLN A 78 -10.86 16.20 -0.50
CA GLN A 78 -10.19 17.18 -1.37
C GLN A 78 -10.37 16.87 -2.87
N GLY A 79 -11.14 15.83 -3.21
CA GLY A 79 -11.46 15.43 -4.57
C GLY A 79 -10.46 14.46 -5.21
N VAL A 80 -9.58 13.83 -4.41
CA VAL A 80 -8.73 12.75 -4.92
C VAL A 80 -9.57 11.52 -5.19
N LYS A 81 -9.44 10.98 -6.41
CA LYS A 81 -9.99 9.68 -6.80
C LYS A 81 -8.89 8.64 -6.69
N PHE A 82 -9.06 7.67 -5.80
CA PHE A 82 -8.11 6.58 -5.65
C PHE A 82 -8.44 5.42 -6.59
N TYR A 83 -7.43 4.94 -7.30
CA TYR A 83 -7.45 3.65 -7.96
C TYR A 83 -6.89 2.60 -7.00
N ALA A 84 -7.72 1.62 -6.64
CA ALA A 84 -7.28 0.45 -5.91
C ALA A 84 -6.52 -0.48 -6.85
N ASN A 85 -5.32 -0.90 -6.45
CA ASN A 85 -4.50 -1.86 -7.19
C ASN A 85 -4.34 -3.17 -6.37
N PRO A 86 -5.40 -4.00 -6.24
CA PRO A 86 -5.33 -5.25 -5.51
C PRO A 86 -4.55 -6.33 -6.27
N VAL A 87 -4.02 -7.32 -5.55
CA VAL A 87 -3.30 -8.46 -6.17
C VAL A 87 -4.16 -9.21 -7.17
N SER A 88 -5.48 -9.30 -6.97
CA SER A 88 -6.40 -9.91 -7.94
C SER A 88 -6.35 -9.24 -9.32
N ASP A 89 -6.30 -7.91 -9.35
CA ASP A 89 -6.26 -7.14 -10.60
C ASP A 89 -4.88 -7.24 -11.25
N VAL A 90 -3.83 -7.29 -10.43
CA VAL A 90 -2.46 -7.53 -10.87
C VAL A 90 -2.34 -8.89 -11.57
N VAL A 91 -2.81 -9.95 -10.93
CA VAL A 91 -2.76 -11.32 -11.46
C VAL A 91 -3.61 -11.44 -12.72
N LYS A 92 -4.83 -10.88 -12.72
CA LYS A 92 -5.72 -10.90 -13.89
C LYS A 92 -5.09 -10.24 -15.12
N ASN A 93 -4.30 -9.19 -14.93
CA ASN A 93 -3.72 -8.41 -16.02
C ASN A 93 -2.21 -8.64 -16.22
N HIS A 94 -1.64 -9.72 -15.68
CA HIS A 94 -0.18 -9.93 -15.60
C HIS A 94 0.54 -9.87 -16.95
N GLU A 95 -0.06 -10.39 -18.03
CA GLU A 95 0.52 -10.33 -19.38
C GLU A 95 0.63 -8.89 -19.87
N ASN A 96 -0.46 -8.12 -19.74
CA ASN A 96 -0.48 -6.72 -20.13
C ASN A 96 0.49 -5.90 -19.28
N GLN A 97 0.58 -6.16 -17.97
CA GLN A 97 1.54 -5.49 -17.10
C GLN A 97 2.98 -5.81 -17.51
N SER A 98 3.29 -7.06 -17.85
CA SER A 98 4.61 -7.47 -18.33
C SER A 98 4.98 -6.75 -19.64
N ARG A 99 4.03 -6.68 -20.58
CA ARG A 99 4.20 -5.95 -21.85
C ARG A 99 4.44 -4.46 -21.64
N VAL A 100 3.64 -3.82 -20.80
CA VAL A 100 3.76 -2.39 -20.48
C VAL A 100 5.10 -2.12 -19.77
N ARG A 101 5.49 -2.97 -18.81
CA ARG A 101 6.78 -2.89 -18.13
C ARG A 101 7.93 -2.98 -19.13
N GLN A 102 7.91 -3.94 -20.05
CA GLN A 102 8.95 -4.07 -21.07
C GLN A 102 9.05 -2.81 -21.94
N LYS A 103 7.92 -2.29 -22.43
CA LYS A 103 7.90 -1.05 -23.21
C LYS A 103 8.49 0.14 -22.42
N PHE A 104 8.16 0.28 -21.14
CA PHE A 104 8.76 1.31 -20.30
C PHE A 104 10.27 1.13 -20.15
N GLN A 105 10.74 -0.11 -19.99
CA GLN A 105 12.17 -0.41 -19.92
C GLN A 105 12.89 -0.07 -21.22
N ASP A 106 12.29 -0.35 -22.37
CA ASP A 106 12.86 -0.02 -23.68
C ASP A 106 12.97 1.50 -23.87
N ILE A 107 11.91 2.25 -23.53
CA ILE A 107 11.92 3.73 -23.56
C ILE A 107 13.02 4.29 -22.66
N LEU A 108 13.14 3.77 -21.42
CA LEU A 108 14.17 4.20 -20.48
C LEU A 108 15.59 3.81 -20.94
N ALA A 109 15.72 2.76 -21.75
CA ALA A 109 16.97 2.34 -22.37
C ALA A 109 17.26 3.04 -23.71
N GLY A 110 16.35 3.89 -24.21
CA GLY A 110 16.48 4.57 -25.50
C GLY A 110 16.40 3.65 -26.72
N LYS A 111 15.68 2.52 -26.61
CA LYS A 111 15.45 1.56 -27.71
C LYS A 111 14.12 1.81 -28.43
#